data_AF-A0A2K1XAH3-F1
#
_entry.id   AF-A0A2K1XAH3-F1
#
_cell.length_a   1.000
_cell.length_b   1.000
_cell.length_c   1.000
_cell.angle_alpha   90.00
_cell.angle_beta   90.00
_cell.angle_gamma   90.00
#
_symmetry.space_group_name_H-M   'P 1'
#
loop_
_entity.id
_entity.type
_entity.pdbx_description
1 polymer ?
#
loop_
_entity_poly.entity_id
_entity_poly.type
_entity_poly.pdbx_seq_one_letter_code
_entity_poly.pdbx_strand_id
1 'polypeptide(L)'
;MSSKRGVSSSTKSAAASIVDDKKDSKLKGMSGDCSEKVLIEESCWKVQSVEFQSIKDDPGKIEAMTVQELRATLRKFGVPAKGRKGDLVFALKHFMGKQIDGESSQELEERVSFNSRENISLQKNTKRTSDESCVVSINTVSEVSGFKQSKRRMKQSPVEDEIVKVGTEIVTTKRKLSIKTDDLVTLPQAEPWTVLSHKKPQKGWIPYNPRTMRPAPLTDGNSVKLMSWNVNGLRALLKFEGFSALELAQRENFDVLCLQETKLQEKDVDSIKQCLIDGYENSFWTCSNAKLGYSGTAIVSRIKPLSVCYGLGIPDHDSEGRVVTAEFDSFYLVNTYVPNSGDGLKRLSYRITQWDPSLSNYMKELEKSKPVILTGDLNCAHQEIDIFNPAGNKRSAGFTEEERQSFGSNFLSKGLVDTFRKQHPNVVGYTYWGYRHGGRKTNKGWRLDYFLVSESIADKVHDSYIVPDVNGSDHCPIGLVLKV
;
A
#
# COMPACT_ATOMS: atom_id res chain seq x y z
N MET A 1 3.23 -1.13 -81.42
CA MET A 1 4.26 -2.12 -81.05
C MET A 1 3.74 -2.83 -79.81
N SER A 2 2.96 -3.91 -79.97
CA SER A 2 3.37 -5.34 -79.92
C SER A 2 4.00 -5.69 -78.56
N SER A 3 3.51 -6.62 -77.75
CA SER A 3 2.96 -7.98 -78.01
C SER A 3 2.22 -8.44 -76.71
N LYS A 4 0.95 -8.93 -76.71
CA LYS A 4 0.48 -10.32 -76.97
C LYS A 4 1.15 -11.36 -76.04
N ARG A 5 0.51 -12.36 -75.40
CA ARG A 5 -0.77 -13.12 -75.52
C ARG A 5 -0.96 -13.86 -74.17
N GLY A 6 -2.17 -14.12 -73.66
CA GLY A 6 -3.07 -15.25 -74.03
C GLY A 6 -2.73 -16.48 -73.16
N VAL A 7 -3.62 -17.30 -72.59
CA VAL A 7 -4.85 -17.96 -73.09
C VAL A 7 -5.46 -18.67 -71.84
N SER A 8 -6.74 -18.46 -71.48
CA SER A 8 -7.92 -19.38 -71.62
C SER A 8 -7.78 -20.75 -70.90
N SER A 9 -8.79 -21.42 -70.35
CA SER A 9 -10.26 -21.29 -70.33
C SER A 9 -10.84 -22.44 -69.47
N SER A 10 -12.02 -22.22 -68.88
CA SER A 10 -13.20 -23.14 -68.75
C SER A 10 -13.00 -24.57 -68.19
N THR A 11 -13.82 -25.17 -67.32
CA THR A 11 -15.30 -25.14 -67.20
C THR A 11 -15.71 -26.03 -66.01
N LYS A 12 -16.84 -25.67 -65.34
CA LYS A 12 -18.02 -26.48 -64.92
C LYS A 12 -17.84 -28.00 -64.69
N SER A 13 -18.44 -28.71 -63.72
CA SER A 13 -19.66 -28.53 -62.91
C SER A 13 -19.87 -29.75 -61.98
N ALA A 14 -20.63 -29.56 -60.88
CA ALA A 14 -21.62 -30.48 -60.27
C ALA A 14 -21.16 -31.88 -59.78
N ALA A 15 -21.76 -32.56 -58.79
CA ALA A 15 -22.70 -32.30 -57.70
C ALA A 15 -22.85 -33.65 -56.96
N ALA A 16 -23.16 -33.62 -55.65
CA ALA A 16 -23.83 -34.68 -54.85
C ALA A 16 -23.10 -36.04 -54.70
N SER A 17 -23.28 -36.89 -53.70
CA SER A 17 -23.87 -36.98 -52.34
C SER A 17 -23.64 -38.45 -51.89
N ILE A 18 -24.01 -38.81 -50.65
CA ILE A 18 -24.10 -40.18 -50.05
C ILE A 18 -22.83 -40.56 -49.25
N VAL A 19 -22.80 -40.58 -47.91
CA VAL A 19 -23.60 -41.24 -46.84
C VAL A 19 -23.10 -42.66 -46.49
N ASP A 20 -23.03 -42.90 -45.18
CA ASP A 20 -22.89 -44.16 -44.41
C ASP A 20 -21.49 -44.76 -44.16
N ASP A 21 -21.18 -45.38 -43.01
CA ASP A 21 -21.70 -45.38 -41.63
C ASP A 21 -20.73 -46.23 -40.78
N LYS A 22 -20.68 -45.97 -39.46
CA LYS A 22 -20.31 -46.86 -38.32
C LYS A 22 -18.97 -47.63 -38.28
N LYS A 23 -18.23 -47.45 -37.16
CA LYS A 23 -18.38 -48.33 -35.98
C LYS A 23 -17.65 -47.84 -34.71
N ASP A 24 -18.35 -48.08 -33.60
CA ASP A 24 -18.07 -47.81 -32.19
C ASP A 24 -16.79 -48.42 -31.61
N SER A 25 -16.25 -47.80 -30.55
CA SER A 25 -16.27 -48.45 -29.21
C SER A 25 -15.80 -47.55 -28.06
N LYS A 26 -16.69 -47.49 -27.05
CA LYS A 26 -16.46 -47.49 -25.58
C LYS A 26 -15.55 -46.41 -24.94
N LEU A 27 -16.16 -45.56 -24.12
CA LEU A 27 -16.06 -45.64 -22.64
C LEU A 27 -17.23 -44.86 -21.98
N LYS A 28 -18.01 -45.58 -21.16
CA LYS A 28 -19.14 -45.09 -20.36
C LYS A 28 -18.62 -44.53 -19.03
N GLY A 29 -19.38 -43.58 -18.50
CA GLY A 29 -19.11 -42.71 -17.36
C GLY A 29 -18.80 -43.34 -16.00
N MET A 30 -18.31 -42.48 -15.12
CA MET A 30 -18.53 -42.52 -13.68
C MET A 30 -18.82 -41.09 -13.21
N SER A 31 -20.08 -40.85 -12.90
CA SER A 31 -20.56 -39.79 -12.01
C SER A 31 -20.42 -40.29 -10.57
N GLY A 32 -19.71 -39.53 -9.74
CA GLY A 32 -19.55 -39.70 -8.30
C GLY A 32 -18.47 -38.71 -7.82
N ASP A 33 -18.54 -38.04 -6.68
CA ASP A 33 -19.50 -38.02 -5.60
C ASP A 33 -19.27 -36.69 -4.84
N CYS A 34 -20.31 -35.89 -4.64
CA CYS A 34 -20.27 -34.66 -3.83
C CYS A 34 -20.77 -34.91 -2.40
N SER A 35 -21.23 -36.14 -2.09
CA SER A 35 -21.73 -36.52 -0.77
C SER A 35 -20.62 -37.04 0.16
N GLU A 36 -19.52 -37.55 -0.38
CA GLU A 36 -18.42 -38.10 0.43
C GLU A 36 -17.62 -37.03 1.21
N LYS A 37 -17.53 -35.80 0.69
CA LYS A 37 -16.89 -34.67 1.41
C LYS A 37 -17.76 -34.11 2.55
N VAL A 38 -19.08 -34.10 2.37
CA VAL A 38 -20.03 -33.63 3.40
C VAL A 38 -20.08 -34.61 4.58
N LEU A 39 -19.98 -35.91 4.32
CA LEU A 39 -19.96 -36.94 5.36
C LEU A 39 -18.68 -36.90 6.22
N ILE A 40 -17.54 -36.46 5.66
CA ILE A 40 -16.30 -36.27 6.42
C ILE A 40 -16.38 -35.04 7.35
N GLU A 41 -17.04 -33.96 6.93
CA GLU A 41 -17.24 -32.77 7.77
C GLU A 41 -18.28 -32.99 8.87
N GLU A 42 -19.40 -33.65 8.58
CA GLU A 42 -20.41 -33.99 9.59
C GLU A 42 -19.90 -34.99 10.64
N SER A 43 -19.07 -35.96 10.23
CA SER A 43 -18.44 -36.90 11.15
C SER A 43 -17.36 -36.24 12.03
N CYS A 44 -16.61 -35.26 11.49
CA CYS A 44 -15.63 -34.48 12.26
C CYS A 44 -16.31 -33.63 13.36
N TRP A 45 -17.45 -33.01 13.05
CA TRP A 45 -18.23 -32.23 14.03
C TRP A 45 -18.83 -33.10 15.14
N LYS A 46 -19.33 -34.30 14.81
CA LYS A 46 -19.83 -35.26 15.80
C LYS A 46 -18.74 -35.68 16.77
N VAL A 47 -17.52 -35.95 16.30
CA VAL A 47 -16.37 -36.29 17.17
C VAL A 47 -16.00 -35.12 18.09
N GLN A 48 -16.01 -33.89 17.58
CA GLN A 48 -15.73 -32.68 18.37
C GLN A 48 -16.81 -32.42 19.45
N SER A 49 -18.08 -32.72 19.18
CA SER A 49 -19.18 -32.53 20.14
C SER A 49 -19.13 -33.48 21.35
N VAL A 50 -18.64 -34.72 21.17
CA VAL A 50 -18.55 -35.71 22.25
C VAL A 50 -17.37 -35.39 23.18
N GLU A 51 -16.24 -34.95 22.62
CA GLU A 51 -15.07 -34.51 23.38
C GLU A 51 -15.39 -33.24 24.21
N PHE A 52 -16.16 -32.31 23.63
CA PHE A 52 -16.67 -31.11 24.29
C PHE A 52 -17.60 -31.43 25.47
N GLN A 53 -18.52 -32.40 25.31
CA GLN A 53 -19.43 -32.81 26.37
C GLN A 53 -18.69 -33.47 27.54
N SER A 54 -17.67 -34.30 27.27
CA SER A 54 -16.88 -34.97 28.32
C SER A 54 -16.02 -34.03 29.18
N ILE A 55 -15.69 -32.83 28.66
CA ILE A 55 -14.93 -31.79 29.38
C ILE A 55 -15.89 -30.88 30.16
N LYS A 56 -17.14 -30.74 29.68
CA LYS A 56 -18.20 -29.94 30.32
C LYS A 56 -18.70 -30.53 31.64
N ASP A 57 -18.71 -31.85 31.75
CA ASP A 57 -19.29 -32.55 32.90
C ASP A 57 -18.35 -32.65 34.13
N ASP A 58 -17.07 -32.28 34.01
CA ASP A 58 -16.10 -32.23 35.12
C ASP A 58 -15.14 -31.03 35.02
N PRO A 59 -15.46 -29.88 35.67
CA PRO A 59 -14.63 -28.68 35.63
C PRO A 59 -13.26 -28.83 36.32
N GLY A 60 -13.07 -29.86 37.17
CA GLY A 60 -11.78 -30.17 37.79
C GLY A 60 -10.75 -30.73 36.79
N LYS A 61 -11.23 -31.35 35.71
CA LYS A 61 -10.41 -31.94 34.65
C LYS A 61 -9.60 -30.89 33.88
N ILE A 62 -10.16 -29.69 33.67
CA ILE A 62 -9.48 -28.58 32.98
C ILE A 62 -8.27 -28.09 33.78
N GLU A 63 -8.37 -28.05 35.11
CA GLU A 63 -7.28 -27.60 35.98
C GLU A 63 -6.16 -28.65 36.07
N ALA A 64 -6.50 -29.93 35.91
CA ALA A 64 -5.56 -31.05 35.90
C ALA A 64 -4.76 -31.16 34.59
N MET A 65 -5.26 -30.63 33.47
CA MET A 65 -4.58 -30.71 32.17
C MET A 65 -3.19 -30.05 32.16
N THR A 66 -2.27 -30.64 31.42
CA THR A 66 -0.96 -30.05 31.15
C THR A 66 -1.09 -28.85 30.21
N VAL A 67 -0.06 -27.98 30.18
CA VAL A 67 -0.02 -26.81 29.28
C VAL A 67 -0.12 -27.22 27.82
N GLN A 68 0.45 -28.37 27.44
CA GLN A 68 0.42 -28.86 26.07
C GLN A 68 -0.99 -29.31 25.66
N GLU A 69 -1.69 -30.03 26.54
CA GLU A 69 -3.07 -30.46 26.33
C GLU A 69 -4.02 -29.26 26.23
N LEU A 70 -3.90 -28.29 27.15
CA LEU A 70 -4.71 -27.07 27.11
C LEU A 70 -4.55 -26.30 25.79
N ARG A 71 -3.31 -26.19 25.29
CA ARG A 71 -3.07 -25.51 24.00
C ARG A 71 -3.60 -26.32 22.82
N ALA A 72 -3.52 -27.64 22.86
CA ALA A 72 -4.07 -28.50 21.81
C ALA A 72 -5.60 -28.37 21.75
N THR A 73 -6.25 -28.41 22.91
CA THR A 73 -7.70 -28.26 23.03
C THR A 73 -8.19 -26.88 22.61
N LEU A 74 -7.54 -25.79 23.05
CA LEU A 74 -7.87 -24.43 22.60
C LEU A 74 -7.71 -24.25 21.09
N ARG A 75 -6.65 -24.84 20.49
CA ARG A 75 -6.47 -24.82 19.03
C ARG A 75 -7.54 -25.60 18.28
N LYS A 76 -7.98 -26.76 18.80
CA LYS A 76 -9.10 -27.52 18.22
C LYS A 76 -10.38 -26.67 18.17
N PHE A 77 -10.61 -25.81 19.17
CA PHE A 77 -11.75 -24.90 19.23
C PHE A 77 -11.51 -23.52 18.60
N GLY A 78 -10.37 -23.31 17.92
CA GLY A 78 -10.04 -22.02 17.29
C GLY A 78 -9.77 -20.87 18.26
N VAL A 79 -9.60 -21.15 19.56
CA VAL A 79 -9.35 -20.13 20.59
C VAL A 79 -7.83 -19.88 20.73
N PRO A 80 -7.39 -18.61 20.84
CA PRO A 80 -5.97 -18.28 21.00
C PRO A 80 -5.32 -18.96 22.23
N ALA A 81 -4.32 -19.80 21.98
CA ALA A 81 -3.66 -20.60 23.01
C ALA A 81 -2.33 -19.96 23.51
N LYS A 82 -2.39 -18.72 24.04
CA LYS A 82 -1.22 -17.94 24.50
C LYS A 82 -1.23 -17.75 26.02
N GLY A 83 -0.03 -17.59 26.61
CA GLY A 83 0.14 -17.36 28.05
C GLY A 83 0.60 -18.58 28.85
N ARG A 84 0.59 -18.42 30.18
CA ARG A 84 0.93 -19.44 31.19
C ARG A 84 -0.28 -20.35 31.44
N LYS A 85 -0.11 -21.43 32.22
CA LYS A 85 -1.17 -22.44 32.47
C LYS A 85 -2.50 -21.78 32.92
N GLY A 86 -2.44 -20.80 33.82
CA GLY A 86 -3.62 -20.08 34.30
C GLY A 86 -4.38 -19.34 33.18
N ASP A 87 -3.67 -18.68 32.27
CA ASP A 87 -4.27 -17.95 31.14
C ASP A 87 -4.99 -18.89 30.18
N LEU A 88 -4.42 -20.08 29.95
CA LEU A 88 -4.99 -21.11 29.08
C LEU A 88 -6.23 -21.77 29.72
N VAL A 89 -6.17 -22.05 31.03
CA VAL A 89 -7.33 -22.55 31.78
C VAL A 89 -8.45 -21.51 31.77
N PHE A 90 -8.13 -20.23 31.99
CA PHE A 90 -9.11 -19.15 31.96
C PHE A 90 -9.75 -19.00 30.57
N ALA A 91 -8.93 -18.99 29.50
CA ALA A 91 -9.44 -18.89 28.13
C ALA A 91 -10.38 -20.05 27.78
N LEU A 92 -10.04 -21.28 28.19
CA LEU A 92 -10.87 -22.46 27.91
C LEU A 92 -12.17 -22.44 28.72
N LYS A 93 -12.11 -22.10 30.02
CA LYS A 93 -13.32 -21.97 30.86
C LYS A 93 -14.24 -20.85 30.36
N HIS A 94 -13.68 -19.70 29.99
CA HIS A 94 -14.44 -18.56 29.47
C HIS A 94 -15.11 -18.88 28.12
N PHE A 95 -14.42 -19.59 27.23
CA PHE A 95 -15.01 -20.06 25.97
C PHE A 95 -16.17 -21.03 26.21
N MET A 96 -16.01 -21.98 27.13
CA MET A 96 -17.07 -22.93 27.49
C MET A 96 -18.26 -22.24 28.17
N GLY A 97 -18.03 -21.19 28.97
CA GLY A 97 -19.08 -20.37 29.59
C GLY A 97 -19.87 -19.54 28.58
N LYS A 98 -19.20 -18.91 27.60
CA LYS A 98 -19.86 -18.11 26.54
C LYS A 98 -20.78 -18.91 25.61
N GLN A 99 -20.60 -20.23 25.53
CA GLN A 99 -21.45 -21.12 24.74
C GLN A 99 -22.70 -21.59 25.51
N ILE A 100 -22.78 -21.33 26.82
CA ILE A 100 -23.93 -21.73 27.66
C ILE A 100 -25.01 -20.64 27.69
N ASP A 101 -24.62 -19.37 27.56
CA ASP A 101 -25.55 -18.24 27.58
C ASP A 101 -25.77 -17.69 26.16
N GLY A 102 -26.75 -18.24 25.45
CA GLY A 102 -27.20 -17.73 24.15
C GLY A 102 -27.86 -16.35 24.27
N GLU A 103 -27.21 -15.34 23.66
CA GLU A 103 -27.64 -13.96 23.37
C GLU A 103 -28.45 -13.15 24.41
N SER A 104 -27.94 -11.97 24.81
CA SER A 104 -28.41 -10.67 24.26
C SER A 104 -27.66 -9.46 24.84
N SER A 105 -27.54 -8.45 23.96
CA SER A 105 -27.57 -6.98 24.18
C SER A 105 -26.60 -6.27 25.14
N GLN A 106 -25.96 -5.25 24.54
CA GLN A 106 -25.80 -3.84 24.95
C GLN A 106 -25.58 -3.47 26.44
N GLU A 107 -24.68 -2.49 26.61
CA GLU A 107 -24.30 -1.74 27.81
C GLU A 107 -23.25 -2.39 28.72
N LEU A 108 -21.98 -1.98 28.54
CA LEU A 108 -21.05 -1.58 29.61
C LEU A 108 -19.65 -1.24 29.04
N GLU A 109 -19.54 -0.12 28.34
CA GLU A 109 -18.27 0.59 28.16
C GLU A 109 -18.33 1.97 28.83
N GLU A 110 -18.79 1.99 30.08
CA GLU A 110 -18.49 3.05 31.03
C GLU A 110 -18.33 2.40 32.40
N ARG A 111 -17.11 1.93 32.70
CA ARG A 111 -16.52 1.71 34.05
C ARG A 111 -15.26 0.82 33.99
N VAL A 112 -14.26 1.23 33.21
CA VAL A 112 -12.85 0.86 33.50
C VAL A 112 -11.96 2.10 33.34
N SER A 113 -12.36 3.17 34.03
CA SER A 113 -11.48 4.28 34.41
C SER A 113 -12.11 4.92 35.63
N PHE A 114 -11.96 4.24 36.77
CA PHE A 114 -11.99 4.75 38.15
C PHE A 114 -12.24 3.54 39.07
N ASN A 115 -11.16 2.95 39.57
CA ASN A 115 -11.04 2.36 40.92
C ASN A 115 -9.72 1.56 41.01
N SER A 116 -8.61 2.29 41.00
CA SER A 116 -7.42 1.90 41.76
C SER A 116 -7.17 2.96 42.84
N ARG A 117 -8.21 3.30 43.62
CA ARG A 117 -8.08 3.93 44.94
C ARG A 117 -9.12 3.34 45.90
N GLU A 118 -8.56 2.63 46.88
CA GLU A 118 -8.99 2.45 48.27
C GLU A 118 -10.28 1.68 48.60
N ASN A 119 -10.13 0.52 49.25
CA ASN A 119 -10.18 0.34 50.72
C ASN A 119 -9.89 -1.15 51.04
N ILE A 120 -9.27 -1.60 52.14
CA ILE A 120 -9.72 -1.65 53.55
C ILE A 120 -8.48 -2.14 54.36
N SER A 121 -7.87 -1.37 55.28
CA SER A 121 -8.11 -1.20 56.74
C SER A 121 -7.84 -2.40 57.68
N LEU A 122 -6.85 -2.19 58.59
CA LEU A 122 -6.77 -2.53 60.04
C LEU A 122 -6.71 -4.01 60.55
N GLN A 123 -5.58 -4.40 61.15
CA GLN A 123 -5.38 -4.44 62.64
C GLN A 123 -3.99 -4.97 63.08
N LYS A 124 -3.39 -4.26 64.07
CA LYS A 124 -2.41 -4.67 65.13
C LYS A 124 -0.99 -5.07 64.63
N ASN A 125 0.14 -4.62 65.19
CA ASN A 125 0.48 -4.26 66.57
C ASN A 125 1.83 -3.48 66.60
N THR A 126 1.96 -2.46 67.48
CA THR A 126 3.17 -1.98 68.22
C THR A 126 4.52 -1.79 67.46
N LYS A 127 5.29 -0.70 67.54
CA LYS A 127 5.75 0.05 68.73
C LYS A 127 6.62 1.26 68.29
N ARG A 128 6.32 2.45 68.85
CA ARG A 128 7.21 3.52 69.36
C ARG A 128 8.25 4.28 68.50
N THR A 129 8.08 5.62 68.51
CA THR A 129 9.04 6.75 68.75
C THR A 129 10.22 6.93 67.79
N SER A 130 10.74 8.09 67.41
CA SER A 130 10.52 9.53 67.67
C SER A 130 11.57 10.27 66.83
N ASP A 131 11.25 11.48 66.37
CA ASP A 131 12.09 12.68 66.17
C ASP A 131 13.57 12.66 65.70
N GLU A 132 13.90 13.79 65.06
CA GLU A 132 15.21 14.46 64.93
C GLU A 132 16.01 14.34 63.60
N SER A 133 15.89 15.43 62.83
CA SER A 133 16.95 16.41 62.50
C SER A 133 18.20 16.08 61.67
N CYS A 134 18.51 17.08 60.84
CA CYS A 134 19.84 17.65 60.55
C CYS A 134 20.80 17.08 59.49
N VAL A 135 21.03 17.96 58.49
CA VAL A 135 22.34 18.50 58.03
C VAL A 135 23.19 17.68 57.04
N VAL A 136 23.29 18.27 55.84
CA VAL A 136 24.47 18.52 54.98
C VAL A 136 25.74 17.70 55.23
N SER A 137 26.29 17.09 54.16
CA SER A 137 27.70 17.28 53.75
C SER A 137 28.02 16.64 52.40
N ILE A 138 28.67 17.43 51.56
CA ILE A 138 29.44 17.05 50.38
C ILE A 138 30.72 16.34 50.85
N ASN A 139 31.19 15.33 50.12
CA ASN A 139 32.62 15.03 50.05
C ASN A 139 33.02 14.38 48.72
N THR A 140 34.03 15.01 48.12
CA THR A 140 34.95 14.60 47.05
C THR A 140 35.75 13.34 47.38
N VAL A 141 36.10 12.56 46.35
CA VAL A 141 37.25 11.64 46.35
C VAL A 141 37.96 11.67 44.98
N SER A 142 39.27 11.92 45.03
CA SER A 142 40.30 11.67 43.99
C SER A 142 40.95 10.29 44.29
N GLU A 143 41.43 9.45 43.36
CA GLU A 143 42.74 9.52 42.67
C GLU A 143 42.98 8.27 41.75
N VAL A 144 43.66 8.50 40.60
CA VAL A 144 44.82 7.76 39.98
C VAL A 144 44.61 6.28 39.50
N SER A 145 45.06 5.74 38.34
CA SER A 145 46.17 5.94 37.39
C SER A 145 45.91 5.23 36.05
N GLY A 146 46.64 5.58 34.97
CA GLY A 146 46.83 4.71 33.79
C GLY A 146 47.14 5.40 32.46
N PHE A 147 48.42 5.64 32.16
CA PHE A 147 48.96 6.24 30.93
C PHE A 147 48.70 5.42 29.63
N LYS A 148 48.45 6.12 28.50
CA LYS A 148 49.32 6.09 27.29
C LYS A 148 48.91 7.18 26.27
N GLN A 149 49.90 8.01 25.94
CA GLN A 149 49.86 9.10 24.97
C GLN A 149 49.95 8.60 23.52
N SER A 150 49.37 9.35 22.57
CA SER A 150 50.06 9.62 21.30
C SER A 150 49.81 11.06 20.84
N LYS A 151 50.89 11.66 20.31
CA LYS A 151 51.16 13.09 20.16
C LYS A 151 50.74 13.61 18.78
N ARG A 152 50.29 14.87 18.67
CA ARG A 152 50.59 15.74 17.51
C ARG A 152 50.47 17.25 17.84
N ARG A 153 51.63 17.80 18.22
CA ARG A 153 52.24 19.13 18.02
C ARG A 153 51.37 20.30 17.49
N MET A 154 51.18 21.33 18.33
CA MET A 154 50.95 22.73 17.97
C MET A 154 52.30 23.49 17.87
N LYS A 155 52.34 24.56 17.07
CA LYS A 155 53.43 25.57 17.03
C LYS A 155 52.78 26.97 17.07
N GLN A 156 53.29 27.84 17.94
CA GLN A 156 52.81 29.19 18.26
C GLN A 156 53.55 30.30 17.44
N SER A 157 52.80 31.38 17.10
CA SER A 157 53.03 32.88 17.10
C SER A 157 54.43 33.51 16.86
N PRO A 158 54.62 34.83 16.52
CA PRO A 158 53.93 36.08 16.94
C PRO A 158 53.53 37.08 15.80
N VAL A 159 52.47 37.91 15.88
CA VAL A 159 52.26 39.26 16.48
C VAL A 159 53.22 40.36 16.01
N GLU A 160 52.66 41.39 15.33
CA GLU A 160 53.07 42.81 15.38
C GLU A 160 51.85 43.71 15.09
N ASP A 161 51.75 44.82 15.83
CA ASP A 161 50.62 45.76 15.93
C ASP A 161 50.71 46.92 14.92
N GLU A 162 49.55 47.40 14.42
CA GLU A 162 49.38 48.80 14.01
C GLU A 162 47.92 49.27 14.27
N ILE A 163 47.77 50.47 14.84
CA ILE A 163 46.51 51.11 15.25
C ILE A 163 46.26 52.33 14.37
N VAL A 164 45.13 52.43 13.64
CA VAL A 164 44.41 53.73 13.40
C VAL A 164 42.89 53.53 13.16
N LYS A 165 42.12 54.12 14.08
CA LYS A 165 40.78 54.74 14.12
C LYS A 165 39.64 54.49 13.07
N VAL A 166 38.51 54.06 13.67
CA VAL A 166 37.14 54.64 13.72
C VAL A 166 36.21 54.56 12.49
N GLY A 167 35.07 53.88 12.70
CA GLY A 167 33.84 54.04 11.94
C GLY A 167 32.72 53.09 12.37
N THR A 168 31.93 53.50 13.37
CA THR A 168 30.50 53.17 13.64
C THR A 168 29.92 51.83 13.16
N GLU A 169 29.62 50.93 14.10
CA GLU A 169 28.51 49.97 13.94
C GLU A 169 27.66 49.85 15.22
N ILE A 170 26.36 49.81 14.98
CA ILE A 170 25.26 49.90 15.93
C ILE A 170 25.13 48.57 16.68
N VAL A 171 25.36 48.62 18.00
CA VAL A 171 24.99 47.53 18.92
C VAL A 171 23.48 47.56 19.10
N THR A 172 22.78 46.55 18.57
CA THR A 172 21.39 46.28 18.97
C THR A 172 21.35 45.00 19.78
N THR A 173 21.29 45.16 21.09
CA THR A 173 21.12 44.14 22.12
C THR A 173 19.73 43.50 21.97
N LYS A 174 19.67 42.18 21.72
CA LYS A 174 18.41 41.42 21.79
C LYS A 174 17.86 41.42 23.22
N ARG A 175 16.81 42.20 23.48
CA ARG A 175 15.94 42.00 24.65
C ARG A 175 14.95 40.87 24.36
N LYS A 176 15.04 39.81 25.17
CA LYS A 176 14.13 38.67 25.21
C LYS A 176 12.84 39.10 25.91
N LEU A 177 11.74 39.19 25.16
CA LEU A 177 10.38 39.29 25.71
C LEU A 177 9.80 37.88 25.75
N SER A 178 9.63 37.34 26.96
CA SER A 178 8.94 36.09 27.21
C SER A 178 7.44 36.36 27.28
N ILE A 179 6.69 35.82 26.33
CA ILE A 179 5.25 35.60 26.48
C ILE A 179 5.08 34.10 26.74
N LYS A 180 4.53 33.78 27.91
CA LYS A 180 4.05 32.45 28.24
C LYS A 180 2.63 32.33 27.70
N THR A 181 2.43 31.41 26.76
CA THR A 181 1.12 30.82 26.47
C THR A 181 1.36 29.31 26.42
N ASP A 182 0.75 28.62 27.37
CA ASP A 182 0.63 27.16 27.38
C ASP A 182 -0.20 26.76 26.17
N ASP A 183 0.47 26.38 25.10
CA ASP A 183 -0.08 25.51 24.08
C ASP A 183 1.02 24.52 23.73
N LEU A 184 0.72 23.23 23.88
CA LEU A 184 1.55 22.15 23.37
C LEU A 184 1.56 22.24 21.84
N VAL A 185 2.39 23.12 21.31
CA VAL A 185 2.70 23.17 19.88
C VAL A 185 3.49 21.91 19.58
N THR A 186 2.80 20.91 19.06
CA THR A 186 3.39 19.81 18.31
C THR A 186 4.35 20.44 17.30
N LEU A 187 5.66 20.18 17.43
CA LEU A 187 6.65 20.62 16.45
C LEU A 187 6.12 20.27 15.05
N PRO A 188 6.14 21.20 14.06
CA PRO A 188 5.63 20.88 12.74
C PRO A 188 6.38 19.65 12.23
N GLN A 189 5.62 18.59 11.98
CA GLN A 189 6.14 17.38 11.35
C GLN A 189 6.85 17.86 10.08
N ALA A 190 8.15 17.62 9.99
CA ALA A 190 8.91 18.04 8.82
C ALA A 190 8.25 17.43 7.57
N GLU A 191 7.87 18.26 6.60
CA GLU A 191 7.23 17.86 5.34
C GLU A 191 8.30 17.80 4.24
N PRO A 192 9.06 16.70 4.09
CA PRO A 192 10.30 16.72 3.30
C PRO A 192 10.01 16.90 1.81
N TRP A 193 8.80 16.54 1.35
CA TRP A 193 8.33 16.72 -0.02
C TRP A 193 8.25 18.19 -0.44
N THR A 194 8.13 19.12 0.51
CA THR A 194 8.14 20.58 0.25
C THR A 194 9.54 21.16 0.07
N VAL A 195 10.59 20.33 0.20
CA VAL A 195 11.99 20.72 0.02
C VAL A 195 12.50 20.15 -1.30
N LEU A 196 13.11 21.01 -2.12
CA LEU A 196 13.71 20.61 -3.40
C LEU A 196 14.99 19.81 -3.16
N SER A 197 14.85 18.49 -3.15
CA SER A 197 15.94 17.55 -2.87
C SER A 197 16.70 17.11 -4.13
N HIS A 198 16.18 17.35 -5.33
CA HIS A 198 16.74 16.85 -6.60
C HIS A 198 18.25 17.17 -6.74
N LYS A 199 19.07 16.21 -7.20
CA LYS A 199 20.55 16.34 -7.19
C LYS A 199 21.10 17.36 -8.19
N LYS A 200 20.36 17.62 -9.27
CA LYS A 200 20.72 18.59 -10.34
C LYS A 200 19.47 19.31 -10.88
N PRO A 201 18.80 20.14 -10.07
CA PRO A 201 17.53 20.75 -10.48
C PRO A 201 17.77 21.76 -11.60
N GLN A 202 16.84 21.85 -12.54
CA GLN A 202 16.88 22.88 -13.58
C GLN A 202 16.23 24.18 -13.09
N LYS A 203 16.50 25.29 -13.78
CA LYS A 203 15.92 26.60 -13.45
C LYS A 203 14.39 26.54 -13.53
N GLY A 204 13.72 27.06 -12.50
CA GLY A 204 12.27 27.09 -12.43
C GLY A 204 11.64 25.84 -11.80
N TRP A 205 12.42 24.80 -11.52
CA TRP A 205 11.90 23.64 -10.79
C TRP A 205 11.61 23.98 -9.33
N ILE A 206 10.46 23.55 -8.86
CA ILE A 206 9.99 23.75 -7.48
C ILE A 206 9.51 22.42 -6.88
N PRO A 207 9.62 22.23 -5.56
CA PRO A 207 9.13 21.02 -4.91
C PRO A 207 7.60 21.02 -4.85
N TYR A 208 7.00 19.83 -4.92
CA TYR A 208 5.55 19.67 -4.79
C TYR A 208 5.07 20.00 -3.38
N ASN A 209 4.01 20.79 -3.27
CA ASN A 209 3.35 21.09 -2.01
C ASN A 209 1.83 20.86 -2.13
N PRO A 210 1.29 19.77 -1.57
CA PRO A 210 -0.14 19.47 -1.68
C PRO A 210 -1.04 20.49 -0.99
N ARG A 211 -0.52 21.29 -0.06
CA ARG A 211 -1.31 22.32 0.64
C ARG A 211 -1.58 23.56 -0.22
N THR A 212 -0.70 23.84 -1.19
CA THR A 212 -0.74 25.08 -1.97
C THR A 212 -0.96 24.85 -3.46
N MET A 213 -0.73 23.62 -3.94
CA MET A 213 -0.81 23.28 -5.36
C MET A 213 -2.11 22.59 -5.76
N ARG A 214 -3.05 22.41 -4.83
CA ARG A 214 -4.36 21.84 -5.11
C ARG A 214 -5.41 22.94 -5.34
N PRO A 215 -6.25 22.82 -6.38
CA PRO A 215 -7.38 23.72 -6.57
C PRO A 215 -8.43 23.51 -5.47
N ALA A 216 -9.32 24.47 -5.31
CA ALA A 216 -10.49 24.30 -4.44
C ALA A 216 -11.32 23.08 -4.88
N PRO A 217 -11.91 22.32 -3.94
CA PRO A 217 -12.82 21.23 -4.28
C PRO A 217 -14.00 21.70 -5.13
N LEU A 218 -14.45 20.85 -6.04
CA LEU A 218 -15.72 21.08 -6.76
C LEU A 218 -16.90 20.89 -5.81
N THR A 219 -17.92 21.72 -5.96
CA THR A 219 -19.12 21.74 -5.09
C THR A 219 -20.41 21.38 -5.82
N ASP A 220 -20.36 21.22 -7.14
CA ASP A 220 -21.50 20.98 -8.03
C ASP A 220 -21.89 19.50 -8.17
N GLY A 221 -21.17 18.60 -7.49
CA GLY A 221 -21.47 17.15 -7.46
C GLY A 221 -21.18 16.40 -8.77
N ASN A 222 -20.77 17.10 -9.84
CA ASN A 222 -20.53 16.51 -11.16
C ASN A 222 -19.06 16.11 -11.35
N SER A 223 -18.51 15.38 -10.37
CA SER A 223 -17.13 14.90 -10.45
C SER A 223 -16.99 13.51 -9.87
N VAL A 224 -16.07 12.74 -10.46
CA VAL A 224 -15.62 11.46 -9.92
C VAL A 224 -14.20 11.62 -9.42
N LYS A 225 -13.95 11.12 -8.21
CA LYS A 225 -12.64 11.15 -7.57
C LYS A 225 -12.03 9.75 -7.54
N LEU A 226 -10.89 9.59 -8.20
CA LEU A 226 -10.15 8.35 -8.29
C LEU A 226 -8.90 8.44 -7.42
N MET A 227 -8.55 7.36 -6.74
CA MET A 227 -7.32 7.23 -5.97
C MET A 227 -6.56 5.99 -6.41
N SER A 228 -5.24 6.06 -6.48
CA SER A 228 -4.39 4.92 -6.81
C SER A 228 -3.24 4.80 -5.83
N TRP A 229 -2.91 3.57 -5.42
CA TRP A 229 -1.83 3.33 -4.49
C TRP A 229 -1.22 1.92 -4.62
N ASN A 230 0.09 1.87 -4.88
CA ASN A 230 0.88 0.66 -4.65
C ASN A 230 1.08 0.48 -3.14
N VAL A 231 0.46 -0.56 -2.57
CA VAL A 231 0.45 -0.80 -1.12
C VAL A 231 1.57 -1.70 -0.64
N ASN A 232 2.40 -2.24 -1.56
CA ASN A 232 3.53 -3.11 -1.25
C ASN A 232 3.18 -4.24 -0.26
N GLY A 233 2.01 -4.86 -0.43
CA GLY A 233 1.45 -5.88 0.44
C GLY A 233 0.35 -5.35 1.34
N LEU A 234 -0.90 -5.58 0.92
CA LEU A 234 -2.08 -5.05 1.60
C LEU A 234 -2.22 -5.54 3.04
N ARG A 235 -1.85 -6.80 3.32
CA ARG A 235 -1.90 -7.33 4.70
C ARG A 235 -0.87 -6.71 5.63
N ALA A 236 0.27 -6.26 5.10
CA ALA A 236 1.25 -5.55 5.92
C ALA A 236 0.73 -4.13 6.21
N LEU A 237 0.17 -3.47 5.20
CA LEU A 237 -0.44 -2.15 5.33
C LEU A 237 -1.59 -2.15 6.37
N LEU A 238 -2.52 -3.09 6.31
CA LEU A 238 -3.65 -3.17 7.26
C LEU A 238 -3.24 -3.48 8.71
N LYS A 239 -2.00 -3.95 8.92
CA LYS A 239 -1.43 -4.16 10.26
C LYS A 239 -0.53 -3.01 10.70
N PHE A 240 -0.27 -2.04 9.83
CA PHE A 240 0.61 -0.92 10.14
C PHE A 240 -0.09 0.00 11.14
N GLU A 241 0.53 0.17 12.30
CA GLU A 241 0.01 1.07 13.34
C GLU A 241 -0.08 2.50 12.82
N GLY A 242 -1.26 3.11 12.93
CA GLY A 242 -1.52 4.46 12.43
C GLY A 242 -1.95 4.55 10.97
N PHE A 243 -2.24 3.41 10.31
CA PHE A 243 -2.99 3.41 9.05
C PHE A 243 -4.40 2.86 9.25
N SER A 244 -5.38 3.60 8.74
CA SER A 244 -6.77 3.17 8.59
C SER A 244 -7.25 3.50 7.19
N ALA A 245 -7.74 2.49 6.47
CA ALA A 245 -8.28 2.69 5.14
C ALA A 245 -9.59 3.51 5.18
N LEU A 246 -10.38 3.39 6.27
CA LEU A 246 -11.56 4.22 6.51
C LEU A 246 -11.18 5.69 6.72
N GLU A 247 -10.15 5.99 7.52
CA GLU A 247 -9.69 7.37 7.72
C GLU A 247 -9.18 7.98 6.42
N LEU A 248 -8.46 7.21 5.59
CA LEU A 248 -8.03 7.66 4.27
C LEU A 248 -9.24 7.94 3.37
N ALA A 249 -10.25 7.06 3.36
CA ALA A 249 -11.48 7.24 2.60
C ALA A 249 -12.28 8.46 3.06
N GLN A 250 -12.34 8.74 4.37
CA GLN A 250 -13.01 9.93 4.90
C GLN A 250 -12.24 11.21 4.55
N ARG A 251 -10.90 11.18 4.69
CA ARG A 251 -10.04 12.33 4.43
C ARG A 251 -10.02 12.72 2.96
N GLU A 252 -9.90 11.74 2.08
CA GLU A 252 -9.79 11.98 0.65
C GLU A 252 -11.13 11.88 -0.06
N ASN A 253 -12.16 11.25 0.50
CA ASN A 253 -13.50 11.10 -0.09
C ASN A 253 -13.47 10.66 -1.56
N PHE A 254 -12.65 9.67 -1.91
CA PHE A 254 -12.58 9.14 -3.27
C PHE A 254 -13.75 8.22 -3.59
N ASP A 255 -14.19 8.16 -4.83
CA ASP A 255 -15.24 7.23 -5.28
C ASP A 255 -14.70 5.85 -5.63
N VAL A 256 -13.47 5.81 -6.13
CA VAL A 256 -12.80 4.59 -6.59
C VAL A 256 -11.36 4.57 -6.09
N LEU A 257 -10.95 3.42 -5.55
CA LEU A 257 -9.59 3.13 -5.11
C LEU A 257 -8.99 2.00 -5.95
N CYS A 258 -7.85 2.28 -6.57
CA CYS A 258 -7.03 1.34 -7.31
C CYS A 258 -5.84 0.92 -6.45
N LEU A 259 -5.70 -0.36 -6.18
CA LEU A 259 -4.59 -0.92 -5.42
C LEU A 259 -3.67 -1.73 -6.32
N GLN A 260 -2.36 -1.58 -6.11
CA GLN A 260 -1.31 -2.38 -6.75
C GLN A 260 -0.44 -3.05 -5.69
N GLU A 261 0.21 -4.16 -6.08
CA GLU A 261 0.97 -5.01 -5.17
C GLU A 261 0.16 -5.41 -3.93
N THR A 262 -1.07 -5.88 -4.12
CA THR A 262 -1.88 -6.38 -2.99
C THR A 262 -1.20 -7.57 -2.30
N LYS A 263 -0.44 -8.38 -3.06
CA LYS A 263 0.27 -9.59 -2.62
C LYS A 263 -0.65 -10.61 -1.93
N LEU A 264 -1.93 -10.56 -2.25
CA LEU A 264 -2.92 -11.49 -1.76
C LEU A 264 -2.88 -12.79 -2.58
N GLN A 265 -3.43 -13.85 -1.99
CA GLN A 265 -3.87 -15.03 -2.71
C GLN A 265 -5.40 -15.03 -2.71
N GLU A 266 -6.03 -15.76 -3.65
CA GLU A 266 -7.49 -15.81 -3.79
C GLU A 266 -8.21 -16.13 -2.47
N LYS A 267 -7.67 -17.09 -1.70
CA LYS A 267 -8.22 -17.48 -0.38
C LYS A 267 -8.29 -16.36 0.66
N ASP A 268 -7.52 -15.28 0.45
CA ASP A 268 -7.41 -14.17 1.39
C ASP A 268 -8.36 -13.02 1.03
N VAL A 269 -8.82 -12.98 -0.23
CA VAL A 269 -9.57 -11.85 -0.79
C VAL A 269 -10.86 -11.60 -0.02
N ASP A 270 -11.65 -12.64 0.27
CA ASP A 270 -12.96 -12.45 0.91
C ASP A 270 -12.84 -11.89 2.33
N SER A 271 -11.81 -12.32 3.08
CA SER A 271 -11.52 -11.73 4.40
C SER A 271 -11.16 -10.25 4.32
N ILE A 272 -10.43 -9.85 3.27
CA ILE A 272 -10.02 -8.46 3.06
C ILE A 272 -11.22 -7.60 2.64
N LYS A 273 -12.05 -8.09 1.72
CA LYS A 273 -13.25 -7.38 1.26
C LYS A 273 -14.15 -6.94 2.42
N GLN A 274 -14.32 -7.80 3.41
CA GLN A 274 -15.20 -7.56 4.56
C GLN A 274 -14.68 -6.48 5.53
N CYS A 275 -13.38 -6.16 5.52
CA CYS A 275 -12.77 -5.28 6.51
C CYS A 275 -12.02 -4.08 5.91
N LEU A 276 -11.94 -3.96 4.58
CA LEU A 276 -11.11 -2.95 3.95
C LEU A 276 -11.65 -1.54 4.15
N ILE A 277 -12.81 -1.23 3.56
CA ILE A 277 -13.46 0.08 3.69
C ILE A 277 -14.98 -0.09 3.60
N ASP A 278 -15.69 0.33 4.63
CA ASP A 278 -17.16 0.33 4.66
C ASP A 278 -17.73 1.28 3.59
N GLY A 279 -18.81 0.88 2.92
CA GLY A 279 -19.47 1.64 1.86
C GLY A 279 -18.86 1.50 0.46
N TYR A 280 -17.81 0.68 0.29
CA TYR A 280 -17.22 0.35 -1.02
C TYR A 280 -17.54 -1.09 -1.42
N GLU A 281 -18.82 -1.34 -1.69
CA GLU A 281 -19.36 -2.69 -1.92
C GLU A 281 -18.84 -3.33 -3.22
N ASN A 282 -18.46 -2.52 -4.22
CA ASN A 282 -18.00 -3.03 -5.51
C ASN A 282 -16.49 -3.21 -5.48
N SER A 283 -16.01 -4.45 -5.30
CA SER A 283 -14.58 -4.73 -5.28
C SER A 283 -14.17 -5.89 -6.18
N PHE A 284 -13.13 -5.66 -6.98
CA PHE A 284 -12.66 -6.55 -8.05
C PHE A 284 -11.17 -6.78 -7.88
N TRP A 285 -10.77 -8.05 -7.83
CA TRP A 285 -9.44 -8.46 -7.39
C TRP A 285 -8.86 -9.44 -8.38
N THR A 286 -7.56 -9.32 -8.65
CA THR A 286 -6.81 -10.33 -9.37
C THR A 286 -5.52 -10.62 -8.61
N CYS A 287 -5.22 -11.89 -8.39
CA CYS A 287 -4.02 -12.35 -7.71
C CYS A 287 -3.05 -13.00 -8.72
N SER A 288 -1.76 -13.03 -8.41
CA SER A 288 -0.82 -13.82 -9.21
C SER A 288 -1.04 -15.31 -9.00
N ASN A 289 -1.18 -16.05 -10.10
CA ASN A 289 -1.15 -17.51 -10.12
C ASN A 289 0.26 -18.06 -10.43
N ALA A 290 1.11 -17.26 -11.10
CA ALA A 290 2.51 -17.59 -11.38
C ALA A 290 3.40 -17.61 -10.13
N LYS A 291 3.12 -16.74 -9.15
CA LYS A 291 3.89 -16.65 -7.90
C LYS A 291 3.00 -16.23 -6.73
N LEU A 292 2.90 -17.08 -5.72
CA LEU A 292 2.11 -16.80 -4.53
C LEU A 292 2.65 -15.59 -3.75
N GLY A 293 1.74 -14.72 -3.29
CA GLY A 293 2.11 -13.54 -2.50
C GLY A 293 2.92 -12.49 -3.28
N TYR A 294 2.73 -12.43 -4.60
CA TYR A 294 3.42 -11.52 -5.50
C TYR A 294 2.41 -10.74 -6.33
N SER A 295 2.76 -9.50 -6.72
CA SER A 295 1.93 -8.66 -7.59
C SER A 295 0.50 -8.52 -7.01
N GLY A 296 -0.52 -8.60 -7.86
CA GLY A 296 -1.92 -8.49 -7.51
C GLY A 296 -2.41 -7.05 -7.58
N THR A 297 -3.58 -6.86 -8.17
CA THR A 297 -4.24 -5.57 -8.31
C THR A 297 -5.70 -5.66 -7.90
N ALA A 298 -6.27 -4.53 -7.51
CA ALA A 298 -7.69 -4.45 -7.15
C ALA A 298 -8.30 -3.08 -7.47
N ILE A 299 -9.59 -3.07 -7.79
CA ILE A 299 -10.41 -1.85 -7.84
C ILE A 299 -11.51 -1.99 -6.79
N VAL A 300 -11.64 -0.99 -5.92
CA VAL A 300 -12.62 -0.92 -4.84
C VAL A 300 -13.42 0.37 -5.01
N SER A 301 -14.75 0.29 -5.11
CA SER A 301 -15.57 1.38 -5.66
C SER A 301 -16.93 1.53 -4.97
N ARG A 302 -17.33 2.78 -4.73
CA ARG A 302 -18.72 3.14 -4.37
C ARG A 302 -19.64 3.08 -5.59
N ILE A 303 -19.10 3.41 -6.76
CA ILE A 303 -19.82 3.42 -8.03
C ILE A 303 -19.77 2.00 -8.62
N LYS A 304 -20.93 1.43 -8.95
CA LYS A 304 -20.99 0.14 -9.62
C LYS A 304 -20.53 0.27 -11.08
N PRO A 305 -19.48 -0.43 -11.52
CA PRO A 305 -19.10 -0.43 -12.93
C PRO A 305 -20.12 -1.21 -13.78
N LEU A 306 -20.19 -0.88 -15.06
CA LEU A 306 -21.00 -1.55 -16.07
C LEU A 306 -20.45 -2.94 -16.39
N SER A 307 -19.13 -3.06 -16.48
CA SER A 307 -18.43 -4.31 -16.75
C SER A 307 -17.04 -4.29 -16.10
N VAL A 308 -16.47 -5.48 -15.87
CA VAL A 308 -15.11 -5.64 -15.34
C VAL A 308 -14.39 -6.74 -16.12
N CYS A 309 -13.14 -6.48 -16.48
CA CYS A 309 -12.25 -7.42 -17.16
C CYS A 309 -10.93 -7.54 -16.40
N TYR A 310 -10.33 -8.73 -16.46
CA TYR A 310 -9.06 -9.04 -15.81
C TYR A 310 -8.02 -9.39 -16.86
N GLY A 311 -6.81 -8.83 -16.72
CA GLY A 311 -5.74 -9.05 -17.68
C GLY A 311 -5.91 -8.29 -18.99
N LEU A 312 -5.03 -8.59 -19.94
CA LEU A 312 -4.97 -8.03 -21.30
C LEU A 312 -5.57 -8.98 -22.35
N GLY A 313 -6.00 -10.19 -21.94
CA GLY A 313 -6.44 -11.25 -22.85
C GLY A 313 -5.27 -11.99 -23.51
N ILE A 314 -4.07 -11.88 -22.93
CA ILE A 314 -2.84 -12.49 -23.42
C ILE A 314 -2.35 -13.43 -22.31
N PRO A 315 -2.41 -14.76 -22.48
CA PRO A 315 -2.11 -15.72 -21.41
C PRO A 315 -0.74 -15.50 -20.73
N ASP A 316 0.28 -15.12 -21.49
CA ASP A 316 1.64 -14.86 -21.00
C ASP A 316 1.75 -13.57 -20.17
N HIS A 317 0.74 -12.70 -20.18
CA HIS A 317 0.69 -11.44 -19.42
C HIS A 317 -0.24 -11.54 -18.20
N ASP A 318 -1.20 -12.46 -18.23
CA ASP A 318 -2.34 -12.46 -17.30
C ASP A 318 -2.13 -13.34 -16.06
N SER A 319 -1.02 -14.08 -16.00
CA SER A 319 -0.67 -14.96 -14.87
C SER A 319 -0.17 -14.21 -13.61
N GLU A 320 0.21 -12.95 -13.76
CA GLU A 320 0.79 -12.15 -12.66
C GLU A 320 -0.24 -11.25 -11.96
N GLY A 321 -1.51 -11.25 -12.37
CA GLY A 321 -2.58 -10.46 -11.73
C GLY A 321 -2.26 -8.96 -11.73
N ARG A 322 -1.95 -8.42 -12.91
CA ARG A 322 -1.38 -7.06 -13.07
C ARG A 322 -2.37 -6.02 -13.54
N VAL A 323 -3.53 -6.42 -14.08
CA VAL A 323 -4.48 -5.51 -14.72
C VAL A 323 -5.91 -5.84 -14.28
N VAL A 324 -6.62 -4.82 -13.82
CA VAL A 324 -8.09 -4.84 -13.67
C VAL A 324 -8.62 -3.64 -14.45
N THR A 325 -9.57 -3.90 -15.35
CA THR A 325 -10.27 -2.88 -16.12
C THR A 325 -11.72 -2.82 -15.64
N ALA A 326 -12.19 -1.64 -15.25
CA ALA A 326 -13.58 -1.38 -14.91
C ALA A 326 -14.17 -0.37 -15.90
N GLU A 327 -15.33 -0.70 -16.47
CA GLU A 327 -16.08 0.19 -17.35
C GLU A 327 -17.08 1.01 -16.55
N PHE A 328 -17.05 2.34 -16.70
CA PHE A 328 -18.06 3.25 -16.19
C PHE A 328 -18.83 3.89 -17.35
N ASP A 329 -19.85 4.70 -17.04
CA ASP A 329 -20.71 5.30 -18.07
C ASP A 329 -19.92 6.13 -19.10
N SER A 330 -18.96 6.93 -18.63
CA SER A 330 -18.22 7.89 -19.46
C SER A 330 -16.77 7.52 -19.77
N PHE A 331 -16.19 6.50 -19.12
CA PHE A 331 -14.79 6.11 -19.33
C PHE A 331 -14.50 4.65 -18.90
N TYR A 332 -13.39 4.09 -19.38
CA TYR A 332 -12.76 2.91 -18.78
C TYR A 332 -11.68 3.31 -17.79
N LEU A 333 -11.63 2.63 -16.65
CA LEU A 333 -10.53 2.71 -15.67
C LEU A 333 -9.69 1.46 -15.74
N VAL A 334 -8.42 1.59 -16.11
CA VAL A 334 -7.46 0.49 -16.20
C VAL A 334 -6.45 0.63 -15.07
N ASN A 335 -6.64 -0.14 -14.00
CA ASN A 335 -5.69 -0.24 -12.89
C ASN A 335 -4.58 -1.24 -13.25
N THR A 336 -3.33 -0.76 -13.31
CA THR A 336 -2.18 -1.56 -13.74
C THR A 336 -1.01 -1.52 -12.75
N TYR A 337 -0.45 -2.69 -12.47
CA TYR A 337 0.88 -2.83 -11.89
C TYR A 337 1.85 -3.34 -12.96
N VAL A 338 2.62 -2.43 -13.56
CA VAL A 338 3.50 -2.75 -14.68
C VAL A 338 4.73 -3.55 -14.19
N PRO A 339 5.18 -4.59 -14.92
CA PRO A 339 6.39 -5.34 -14.56
C PRO A 339 7.61 -4.44 -14.41
N ASN A 340 8.25 -4.50 -13.25
CA ASN A 340 9.57 -3.93 -13.05
C ASN A 340 10.61 -4.72 -13.89
N SER A 341 11.58 -4.02 -14.48
CA SER A 341 12.66 -4.64 -15.28
C SER A 341 13.60 -5.55 -14.47
N GLY A 342 13.54 -5.48 -13.14
CA GLY A 342 14.20 -6.38 -12.21
C GLY A 342 15.70 -6.12 -12.03
N ASP A 343 16.28 -6.81 -11.05
CA ASP A 343 17.71 -6.74 -10.77
C ASP A 343 18.55 -7.16 -11.99
N GLY A 344 19.51 -6.34 -12.35
CA GLY A 344 20.33 -6.56 -13.55
C GLY A 344 19.54 -6.44 -14.86
N LEU A 345 18.36 -5.81 -14.84
CA LEU A 345 17.52 -5.55 -16.01
C LEU A 345 17.05 -6.83 -16.73
N LYS A 346 16.94 -7.95 -16.00
CA LYS A 346 16.60 -9.27 -16.54
C LYS A 346 15.27 -9.31 -17.30
N ARG A 347 14.30 -8.46 -16.93
CA ARG A 347 12.98 -8.36 -17.57
C ARG A 347 12.84 -7.18 -18.51
N LEU A 348 13.89 -6.37 -18.72
CA LEU A 348 13.80 -5.16 -19.54
C LEU A 348 13.32 -5.45 -20.97
N SER A 349 13.87 -6.49 -21.61
CA SER A 349 13.44 -6.89 -22.96
C SER A 349 11.96 -7.23 -23.01
N TYR A 350 11.49 -8.07 -22.08
CA TYR A 350 10.06 -8.41 -21.96
C TYR A 350 9.19 -7.16 -21.73
N ARG A 351 9.64 -6.25 -20.84
CA ARG A 351 8.95 -5.00 -20.52
C ARG A 351 8.72 -4.13 -21.76
N ILE A 352 9.77 -3.83 -22.53
CA ILE A 352 9.68 -2.85 -23.63
C ILE A 352 9.22 -3.45 -24.97
N THR A 353 9.45 -4.75 -25.21
CA THR A 353 9.12 -5.38 -26.51
C THR A 353 7.77 -6.09 -26.52
N GLN A 354 7.25 -6.47 -25.35
CA GLN A 354 6.00 -7.23 -25.25
C GLN A 354 4.99 -6.51 -24.36
N TRP A 355 5.32 -6.26 -23.09
CA TRP A 355 4.35 -5.74 -22.13
C TRP A 355 3.83 -4.34 -22.49
N ASP A 356 4.72 -3.35 -22.65
CA ASP A 356 4.31 -1.97 -22.93
C ASP A 356 3.51 -1.84 -24.24
N PRO A 357 3.94 -2.46 -25.37
CA PRO A 357 3.13 -2.49 -26.59
C PRO A 357 1.76 -3.16 -26.40
N SER A 358 1.69 -4.29 -25.67
CA SER A 358 0.43 -4.99 -25.40
C SER A 358 -0.56 -4.15 -24.61
N LEU A 359 -0.10 -3.54 -23.50
CA LEU A 359 -0.92 -2.64 -22.69
C LEU A 359 -1.39 -1.44 -23.50
N SER A 360 -0.49 -0.85 -24.29
CA SER A 360 -0.80 0.26 -25.18
C SER A 360 -1.87 -0.08 -26.21
N ASN A 361 -1.75 -1.24 -26.88
CA ASN A 361 -2.72 -1.68 -27.87
C ASN A 361 -4.08 -1.98 -27.23
N TYR A 362 -4.09 -2.61 -26.05
CA TYR A 362 -5.32 -2.84 -25.28
C TYR A 362 -6.05 -1.53 -24.97
N MET A 363 -5.33 -0.50 -24.54
CA MET A 363 -5.91 0.84 -24.31
C MET A 363 -6.51 1.45 -25.59
N LYS A 364 -5.83 1.32 -26.73
CA LYS A 364 -6.34 1.82 -28.02
C LYS A 364 -7.60 1.08 -28.49
N GLU A 365 -7.71 -0.21 -28.18
CA GLU A 365 -8.93 -0.97 -28.46
C GLU A 365 -10.11 -0.47 -27.62
N LEU A 366 -9.90 -0.19 -26.32
CA LEU A 366 -10.93 0.38 -25.45
C LEU A 366 -11.37 1.79 -25.89
N GLU A 367 -10.43 2.62 -26.35
CA GLU A 367 -10.71 3.98 -26.84
C GLU A 367 -11.60 4.04 -28.08
N LYS A 368 -11.86 2.91 -28.75
CA LYS A 368 -12.85 2.84 -29.84
C LYS A 368 -14.27 3.06 -29.34
N SER A 369 -14.56 2.80 -28.06
CA SER A 369 -15.90 2.98 -27.48
C SER A 369 -15.97 4.10 -26.44
N LYS A 370 -14.99 4.20 -25.52
CA LYS A 370 -14.96 5.22 -24.46
C LYS A 370 -13.54 5.68 -24.18
N PRO A 371 -13.32 6.93 -23.74
CA PRO A 371 -12.01 7.36 -23.28
C PRO A 371 -11.54 6.51 -22.10
N VAL A 372 -10.22 6.44 -21.92
CA VAL A 372 -9.59 5.57 -20.93
C VAL A 372 -8.73 6.37 -19.96
N ILE A 373 -8.75 5.93 -18.71
CA ILE A 373 -7.89 6.37 -17.63
C ILE A 373 -7.02 5.18 -17.23
N LEU A 374 -5.73 5.22 -17.57
CA LEU A 374 -4.73 4.28 -17.08
C LEU A 374 -4.17 4.81 -15.76
N THR A 375 -4.24 3.99 -14.71
CA THR A 375 -3.67 4.34 -13.40
C THR A 375 -2.86 3.21 -12.79
N GLY A 376 -1.95 3.58 -11.88
CA GLY A 376 -1.19 2.65 -11.06
C GLY A 376 0.31 2.89 -11.13
N ASP A 377 1.07 1.94 -10.61
CA ASP A 377 2.53 1.93 -10.67
C ASP A 377 2.99 1.44 -12.06
N LEU A 378 3.44 2.40 -12.87
CA LEU A 378 3.94 2.15 -14.21
C LEU A 378 5.43 1.81 -14.25
N ASN A 379 6.10 1.73 -13.09
CA ASN A 379 7.50 1.34 -12.95
C ASN A 379 8.43 2.07 -13.94
N CYS A 380 8.21 3.38 -14.13
CA CYS A 380 9.04 4.23 -14.97
C CYS A 380 8.95 5.68 -14.48
N ALA A 381 10.09 6.31 -14.18
CA ALA A 381 10.20 7.75 -14.04
C ALA A 381 10.51 8.34 -15.42
N HIS A 382 9.52 8.95 -16.07
CA HIS A 382 9.61 9.29 -17.50
C HIS A 382 10.70 10.33 -17.82
N GLN A 383 10.79 11.39 -17.03
CA GLN A 383 11.75 12.49 -17.26
C GLN A 383 12.73 12.64 -16.09
N GLU A 384 13.81 13.39 -16.29
CA GLU A 384 14.81 13.64 -15.22
C GLU A 384 14.18 14.31 -13.99
N ILE A 385 13.16 15.15 -14.18
CA ILE A 385 12.41 15.79 -13.09
C ILE A 385 11.67 14.79 -12.19
N ASP A 386 11.41 13.57 -12.68
CA ASP A 386 10.65 12.53 -12.01
C ASP A 386 11.50 11.66 -11.06
N ILE A 387 12.80 11.94 -10.91
CA ILE A 387 13.70 11.13 -10.07
C ILE A 387 14.76 11.99 -9.37
N PHE A 388 15.07 11.71 -8.10
CA PHE A 388 16.06 12.48 -7.33
C PHE A 388 17.47 12.58 -7.96
N ASN A 389 17.98 11.48 -8.55
CA ASN A 389 19.34 11.41 -9.08
C ASN A 389 19.35 10.73 -10.46
N PRO A 390 18.97 11.44 -11.54
CA PRO A 390 18.85 10.85 -12.87
C PRO A 390 20.20 10.31 -13.38
N ALA A 391 21.28 11.08 -13.23
CA ALA A 391 22.62 10.68 -13.68
C ALA A 391 23.11 9.37 -13.04
N GLY A 392 22.77 9.11 -11.78
CA GLY A 392 23.16 7.88 -11.08
C GLY A 392 22.27 6.68 -11.34
N ASN A 393 21.12 6.85 -12.01
CA ASN A 393 20.11 5.80 -12.15
C ASN A 393 19.80 5.42 -13.61
N LYS A 394 20.57 5.90 -14.59
CA LYS A 394 20.36 5.57 -16.02
C LYS A 394 20.44 4.06 -16.34
N ARG A 395 20.94 3.24 -15.42
CA ARG A 395 21.05 1.77 -15.54
C ARG A 395 20.22 1.03 -14.48
N SER A 396 19.37 1.76 -13.76
CA SER A 396 18.46 1.20 -12.76
C SER A 396 17.11 0.93 -13.42
N ALA A 397 16.46 -0.17 -13.07
CA ALA A 397 15.08 -0.43 -13.46
C ALA A 397 14.18 0.73 -12.99
N GLY A 398 13.27 1.15 -13.86
CA GLY A 398 12.43 2.34 -13.71
C GLY A 398 13.03 3.64 -14.26
N PHE A 399 14.29 3.67 -14.70
CA PHE A 399 14.90 4.87 -15.30
C PHE A 399 15.91 4.55 -16.42
N THR A 400 15.83 3.36 -17.04
CA THR A 400 16.65 3.13 -18.23
C THR A 400 16.16 3.99 -19.39
N GLU A 401 17.04 4.23 -20.36
CA GLU A 401 16.65 4.99 -21.56
C GLU A 401 15.55 4.27 -22.33
N GLU A 402 15.62 2.94 -22.42
CA GLU A 402 14.65 2.09 -23.10
C GLU A 402 13.27 2.13 -22.44
N GLU A 403 13.18 2.07 -21.11
CA GLU A 403 11.89 2.21 -20.40
C GLU A 403 11.25 3.57 -20.66
N ARG A 404 12.05 4.64 -20.64
CA ARG A 404 11.57 6.01 -20.85
C ARG A 404 11.13 6.25 -22.29
N GLN A 405 11.87 5.72 -23.26
CA GLN A 405 11.49 5.75 -24.67
C GLN A 405 10.24 4.90 -24.94
N SER A 406 10.14 3.72 -24.33
CA SER A 406 8.95 2.88 -24.38
C SER A 406 7.74 3.61 -23.80
N PHE A 407 7.88 4.27 -22.64
CA PHE A 407 6.81 5.06 -22.04
C PHE A 407 6.33 6.18 -22.97
N GLY A 408 7.27 6.95 -23.53
CA GLY A 408 6.95 8.03 -24.47
C GLY A 408 6.24 7.52 -25.71
N SER A 409 6.75 6.45 -26.34
CA SER A 409 6.22 5.92 -27.60
C SER A 409 4.90 5.14 -27.45
N ASN A 410 4.77 4.34 -26.40
CA ASN A 410 3.61 3.47 -26.19
C ASN A 410 2.45 4.16 -25.47
N PHE A 411 2.68 5.25 -24.74
CA PHE A 411 1.61 5.95 -24.03
C PHE A 411 1.40 7.37 -24.55
N LEU A 412 2.42 8.22 -24.42
CA LEU A 412 2.25 9.66 -24.68
C LEU A 412 2.07 9.98 -26.16
N SER A 413 2.94 9.46 -27.03
CA SER A 413 2.85 9.66 -28.49
C SER A 413 1.61 9.03 -29.11
N LYS A 414 0.91 8.15 -28.38
CA LYS A 414 -0.36 7.58 -28.82
C LYS A 414 -1.57 8.39 -28.32
N GLY A 415 -1.40 9.54 -27.68
CA GLY A 415 -2.51 10.43 -27.28
C GLY A 415 -3.02 10.20 -25.85
N LEU A 416 -2.23 9.55 -24.99
CA LEU A 416 -2.45 9.62 -23.54
C LEU A 416 -1.72 10.81 -22.95
N VAL A 417 -2.34 11.47 -21.98
CA VAL A 417 -1.82 12.67 -21.33
C VAL A 417 -1.47 12.35 -19.88
N ASP A 418 -0.21 12.62 -19.50
CA ASP A 418 0.22 12.62 -18.11
C ASP A 418 -0.40 13.82 -17.37
N THR A 419 -1.43 13.53 -16.59
CA THR A 419 -2.27 14.55 -15.96
C THR A 419 -1.50 15.40 -14.95
N PHE A 420 -0.65 14.78 -14.13
CA PHE A 420 0.17 15.48 -13.14
C PHE A 420 1.14 16.42 -13.86
N ARG A 421 1.82 15.94 -14.91
CA ARG A 421 2.78 16.76 -15.65
C ARG A 421 2.11 17.88 -16.44
N LYS A 422 0.89 17.68 -16.95
CA LYS A 422 0.08 18.73 -17.61
C LYS A 422 -0.24 19.88 -16.66
N GLN A 423 -0.65 19.58 -15.42
CA GLN A 423 -1.00 20.61 -14.42
C GLN A 423 0.23 21.19 -13.70
N HIS A 424 1.30 20.42 -13.58
CA HIS A 424 2.48 20.75 -12.79
C HIS A 424 3.80 20.57 -13.59
N PRO A 425 3.99 21.28 -14.72
CA PRO A 425 5.09 21.02 -15.65
C PRO A 425 6.48 21.15 -15.01
N ASN A 426 6.68 22.12 -14.13
CA ASN A 426 7.97 22.41 -13.48
C ASN A 426 8.06 21.91 -12.04
N VAL A 427 7.14 21.04 -11.60
CA VAL A 427 7.12 20.57 -10.22
C VAL A 427 7.84 19.24 -10.07
N VAL A 428 8.72 19.17 -9.07
CA VAL A 428 9.36 17.95 -8.60
C VAL A 428 8.45 17.33 -7.54
N GLY A 429 7.75 16.26 -7.92
CA GLY A 429 6.91 15.45 -7.03
C GLY A 429 7.25 13.98 -7.21
N TYR A 430 7.37 13.25 -6.10
CA TYR A 430 7.70 11.82 -6.09
C TYR A 430 6.56 11.04 -5.46
N THR A 431 6.41 9.78 -5.86
CA THR A 431 5.38 8.86 -5.36
C THR A 431 5.99 7.64 -4.70
N TYR A 432 7.28 7.36 -4.94
CA TYR A 432 8.04 6.24 -4.41
C TYR A 432 9.31 6.70 -3.70
N TRP A 433 9.61 6.09 -2.55
CA TRP A 433 10.87 6.23 -1.84
C TRP A 433 11.33 4.89 -1.28
N GLY A 434 12.42 4.36 -1.81
CA GLY A 434 13.01 3.14 -1.30
C GLY A 434 13.32 3.21 0.20
N TYR A 435 12.98 2.14 0.92
CA TYR A 435 13.25 2.02 2.36
C TYR A 435 14.74 2.12 2.69
N ARG A 436 15.60 1.65 1.77
CA ARG A 436 17.06 1.68 1.92
C ARG A 436 17.53 3.13 2.08
N HIS A 437 18.18 3.44 3.20
CA HIS A 437 18.69 4.77 3.56
C HIS A 437 17.63 5.85 3.84
N GLY A 438 16.37 5.46 4.07
CA GLY A 438 15.33 6.40 4.50
C GLY A 438 14.98 7.47 3.46
N GLY A 439 14.74 7.05 2.21
CA GLY A 439 14.49 7.96 1.08
C GLY A 439 13.40 8.99 1.36
N ARG A 440 12.30 8.59 2.00
CA ARG A 440 11.14 9.46 2.28
C ARG A 440 11.50 10.63 3.20
N LYS A 441 12.26 10.39 4.26
CA LYS A 441 12.70 11.42 5.22
C LYS A 441 13.60 12.49 4.59
N THR A 442 14.31 12.13 3.51
CA THR A 442 15.23 13.02 2.79
C THR A 442 14.68 13.45 1.43
N ASN A 443 13.42 13.11 1.14
CA ASN A 443 12.75 13.30 -0.14
C ASN A 443 13.56 12.79 -1.36
N LYS A 444 14.32 11.71 -1.21
CA LYS A 444 15.08 11.09 -2.31
C LYS A 444 14.20 10.04 -2.99
N GLY A 445 13.30 10.52 -3.85
CA GLY A 445 12.23 9.71 -4.43
C GLY A 445 12.23 9.64 -5.96
N TRP A 446 11.23 8.93 -6.46
CA TRP A 446 10.92 8.71 -7.87
C TRP A 446 9.41 8.89 -8.07
N ARG A 447 8.96 9.36 -9.23
CA ARG A 447 7.55 9.34 -9.63
C ARG A 447 7.31 8.14 -10.53
N LEU A 448 6.67 7.12 -9.98
CA LEU A 448 6.39 5.84 -10.65
C LEU A 448 4.90 5.60 -10.85
N ASP A 449 4.06 6.33 -10.12
CA ASP A 449 2.61 6.19 -10.13
C ASP A 449 1.99 7.31 -10.95
N TYR A 450 1.04 6.95 -11.82
CA TYR A 450 0.48 7.87 -12.82
C TYR A 450 -1.03 7.77 -12.91
N PHE A 451 -1.66 8.87 -13.30
CA PHE A 451 -2.90 8.88 -14.05
C PHE A 451 -2.60 9.38 -15.47
N LEU A 452 -2.68 8.49 -16.44
CA LEU A 452 -2.63 8.82 -17.87
C LEU A 452 -4.05 8.75 -18.43
N VAL A 453 -4.51 9.81 -19.08
CA VAL A 453 -5.88 9.89 -19.60
C VAL A 453 -5.89 10.07 -21.11
N SER A 454 -6.91 9.55 -21.80
CA SER A 454 -7.17 9.90 -23.19
C SER A 454 -7.21 11.42 -23.37
N GLU A 455 -6.60 11.93 -24.43
CA GLU A 455 -6.55 13.35 -24.72
C GLU A 455 -7.95 14.00 -24.74
N SER A 456 -8.97 13.28 -25.22
CA SER A 456 -10.37 13.73 -25.27
C SER A 456 -11.00 14.09 -23.93
N ILE A 457 -10.45 13.61 -22.80
CA ILE A 457 -10.90 13.94 -21.44
C ILE A 457 -9.84 14.70 -20.64
N ALA A 458 -8.71 15.05 -21.23
CA ALA A 458 -7.60 15.68 -20.52
C ALA A 458 -7.94 17.09 -19.99
N ASP A 459 -8.94 17.78 -20.56
CA ASP A 459 -9.42 19.09 -20.09
C ASP A 459 -10.54 18.96 -19.03
N LYS A 460 -11.10 17.76 -18.85
CA LYS A 460 -12.04 17.45 -17.77
C LYS A 460 -11.34 17.16 -16.45
N VAL A 461 -10.02 17.00 -16.46
CA VAL A 461 -9.22 16.78 -15.25
C VAL A 461 -9.16 18.07 -14.43
N HIS A 462 -9.83 18.08 -13.30
CA HIS A 462 -9.85 19.19 -12.36
C HIS A 462 -8.58 19.24 -11.50
N ASP A 463 -8.16 18.08 -10.96
CA ASP A 463 -7.01 17.97 -10.05
C ASP A 463 -6.30 16.62 -10.30
N SER A 464 -4.97 16.62 -10.34
CA SER A 464 -4.11 15.45 -10.40
C SER A 464 -2.96 15.64 -9.41
N TYR A 465 -3.01 14.90 -8.30
CA TYR A 465 -2.28 15.27 -7.10
C TYR A 465 -1.63 14.07 -6.42
N ILE A 466 -0.59 14.35 -5.64
CA ILE A 466 0.17 13.37 -4.85
C ILE A 466 -0.14 13.58 -3.37
N VAL A 467 -0.15 12.48 -2.59
CA VAL A 467 -0.49 12.47 -1.16
C VAL A 467 0.69 11.97 -0.31
N PRO A 468 1.81 12.73 -0.25
CA PRO A 468 3.10 12.26 0.23
C PRO A 468 3.20 12.07 1.75
N ASP A 469 2.18 12.47 2.52
CA ASP A 469 2.10 12.32 3.97
C ASP A 469 1.55 10.95 4.41
N VAL A 470 0.82 10.23 3.55
CA VAL A 470 0.21 8.93 3.87
C VAL A 470 1.26 7.81 3.87
N ASN A 471 1.56 7.28 5.04
CA ASN A 471 2.56 6.22 5.24
C ASN A 471 1.96 4.81 5.14
N GLY A 472 2.80 3.79 5.32
CA GLY A 472 2.42 2.37 5.31
C GLY A 472 2.94 1.59 4.09
N SER A 473 3.34 2.31 3.04
CA SER A 473 4.02 1.78 1.85
C SER A 473 5.26 2.63 1.51
N ASP A 474 6.17 2.09 0.71
CA ASP A 474 7.26 2.85 0.06
C ASP A 474 6.73 3.72 -1.07
N HIS A 475 5.49 3.49 -1.51
CA HIS A 475 4.73 4.44 -2.31
C HIS A 475 3.76 5.27 -1.45
N CYS A 476 3.34 6.41 -1.97
CA CYS A 476 2.20 7.17 -1.45
C CYS A 476 1.03 7.17 -2.44
N PRO A 477 -0.22 7.40 -1.98
CA PRO A 477 -1.35 7.53 -2.86
C PRO A 477 -1.20 8.71 -3.83
N ILE A 478 -1.81 8.57 -4.99
CA ILE A 478 -2.08 9.66 -5.95
C ILE A 478 -3.59 9.74 -6.19
N GLY A 479 -4.08 10.93 -6.53
CA GLY A 479 -5.50 11.16 -6.81
C GLY A 479 -5.75 11.91 -8.10
N LEU A 480 -6.92 11.66 -8.69
CA LEU A 480 -7.45 12.34 -9.86
C LEU A 480 -8.89 12.78 -9.57
N VAL A 481 -9.21 14.04 -9.84
CA VAL A 481 -10.59 14.54 -9.85
C VAL A 481 -10.98 14.83 -11.29
N LEU A 482 -11.98 14.10 -11.79
CA LEU A 482 -12.48 14.22 -13.15
C LEU A 482 -13.89 14.80 -13.12
N LYS A 483 -14.12 15.87 -13.88
CA LYS A 483 -15.48 16.36 -14.15
C LYS A 483 -16.18 15.39 -15.08
N VAL A 484 -17.34 14.87 -14.71
CA VAL A 484 -18.09 13.90 -15.53
C VAL A 484 -19.08 14.59 -16.44
#